data_AF-A0AAW1RMZ8-F1
#
_entry.id   AF-A0AAW1RMZ8-F1
#
_cell.length_a   1.000
_cell.length_b   1.000
_cell.length_c   1.000
_cell.angle_alpha   90.00
_cell.angle_beta   90.00
_cell.angle_gamma   90.00
#
_symmetry.space_group_name_H-M   'P 1'
#
loop_
_entity.id
_entity.type
_entity.pdbx_description
1 polymer ?
#
loop_
_entity_poly.entity_id
_entity_poly.type
_entity_poly.pdbx_seq_one_letter_code
_entity_poly.pdbx_strand_id
1 'polypeptide(L)'
;MAGYVRHIPSTALHVSKPTWWLESRFHFSFADYHNPSRTAFGVLRVLNDDLVKGKSGFGKHPHRDAEIFSYVVDGRLTHQDSLGNSEALGRGAVQYMSAGTGVVHSELNDAAEMCHFVQTWITPDRRGHAPQYGSAQFAPGDRRNRLLHILGGTGAAPAWAVSSGSGIHLQQDVNVMVCEADASAAQAFALGPGRQAYLLTIEGSLEKMTGHPMDTAPGTLAMKG
;
A
#
# COMPACT_ATOMS: atom_id res chain seq x y z
N MET A 1 1.65 13.37 24.45
CA MET A 1 1.61 11.93 24.81
C MET A 1 2.91 11.33 24.31
N ALA A 2 3.56 10.44 25.06
CA ALA A 2 4.73 9.75 24.52
C ALA A 2 4.31 8.90 23.32
N GLY A 3 5.01 9.03 22.19
CA GLY A 3 4.75 8.21 21.01
C GLY A 3 4.93 6.72 21.34
N TYR A 4 4.17 5.86 20.69
CA TYR A 4 4.33 4.41 20.83
C TYR A 4 4.61 3.77 19.47
N VAL A 5 5.37 2.68 19.51
CA VAL A 5 5.63 1.80 18.37
C VAL A 5 5.09 0.42 18.71
N ARG A 6 4.34 -0.16 17.77
CA ARG A 6 3.83 -1.53 17.85
C ARG A 6 4.37 -2.34 16.68
N HIS A 7 5.06 -3.42 16.98
CA HIS A 7 5.40 -4.44 16.01
C HIS A 7 4.24 -5.43 15.82
N ILE A 8 3.91 -5.73 14.57
CA ILE A 8 2.93 -6.72 14.14
C ILE A 8 3.70 -7.74 13.29
N PRO A 9 4.07 -8.91 13.85
CA PRO A 9 4.77 -9.93 13.07
C PRO A 9 3.85 -10.48 11.98
N SER A 10 4.42 -10.86 10.83
CA SER A 10 3.64 -11.40 9.70
C SER A 10 2.84 -12.65 10.09
N THR A 11 3.37 -13.47 11.01
CA THR A 11 2.70 -14.66 11.56
C THR A 11 1.44 -14.34 12.38
N ALA A 12 1.25 -13.09 12.79
CA ALA A 12 0.05 -12.64 13.49
C ALA A 12 -1.00 -12.04 12.54
N LEU A 13 -0.77 -12.02 11.24
CA LEU A 13 -1.72 -11.56 10.22
C LEU A 13 -2.69 -12.68 9.86
N HIS A 14 -3.91 -12.32 9.49
CA HIS A 14 -4.86 -13.29 8.98
C HIS A 14 -4.52 -13.59 7.53
N VAL A 15 -4.42 -14.87 7.17
CA VAL A 15 -4.31 -15.29 5.77
C VAL A 15 -5.73 -15.60 5.29
N SER A 16 -6.10 -15.06 4.13
CA SER A 16 -7.40 -15.28 3.49
C SER A 16 -7.75 -16.77 3.44
N LYS A 17 -9.04 -17.09 3.43
CA LYS A 17 -9.47 -18.47 3.18
C LYS A 17 -8.80 -19.00 1.91
N PRO A 18 -8.34 -20.27 1.91
CA PRO A 18 -7.69 -20.84 0.75
C PRO A 18 -8.60 -20.74 -0.48
N THR A 19 -8.09 -20.08 -1.51
CA THR A 19 -8.65 -20.17 -2.86
C THR A 19 -7.61 -20.81 -3.76
N TRP A 20 -8.02 -21.27 -4.95
CA TRP A 20 -7.06 -21.86 -5.88
C TRP A 20 -6.10 -20.82 -6.48
N TRP A 21 -6.44 -19.52 -6.43
CA TRP A 21 -5.79 -18.45 -7.19
C TRP A 21 -5.21 -17.30 -6.36
N LEU A 22 -5.75 -17.04 -5.17
CA LEU A 22 -5.35 -15.94 -4.27
C LEU A 22 -4.87 -16.49 -2.93
N GLU A 23 -3.70 -16.03 -2.53
CA GLU A 23 -3.28 -15.95 -1.12
C GLU A 23 -3.16 -14.48 -0.76
N SER A 24 -3.87 -14.03 0.28
CA SER A 24 -3.81 -12.66 0.76
C SER A 24 -3.56 -12.61 2.26
N ARG A 25 -2.69 -11.70 2.72
CA ARG A 25 -2.51 -11.43 4.15
C ARG A 25 -3.14 -10.11 4.53
N PHE A 26 -4.10 -10.17 5.45
CA PHE A 26 -4.87 -9.01 5.89
C PHE A 26 -4.28 -8.39 7.15
N HIS A 27 -3.97 -7.09 7.06
CA HIS A 27 -3.59 -6.27 8.22
C HIS A 27 -4.79 -5.80 9.03
N PHE A 28 -5.91 -5.60 8.35
CA PHE A 28 -7.17 -5.12 8.92
C PHE A 28 -8.33 -6.04 8.54
N SER A 29 -9.48 -5.85 9.17
CA SER A 29 -10.71 -6.56 8.88
C SER A 29 -11.11 -6.30 7.43
N PHE A 30 -11.25 -7.37 6.65
CA PHE A 30 -11.52 -7.30 5.23
C PHE A 30 -12.22 -8.59 4.76
N ALA A 31 -13.06 -8.47 3.73
CA ALA A 31 -13.86 -9.57 3.21
C ALA A 31 -14.60 -10.34 4.33
N ASP A 32 -14.31 -11.63 4.49
CA ASP A 32 -14.91 -12.52 5.49
C ASP A 32 -14.12 -12.58 6.81
N TYR A 33 -12.98 -11.89 6.90
CA TYR A 33 -12.22 -11.74 8.13
C TYR A 33 -12.68 -10.51 8.93
N HIS A 34 -13.09 -10.73 10.17
CA HIS A 34 -13.48 -9.67 11.09
C HIS A 34 -12.70 -9.74 12.41
N ASN A 35 -12.04 -8.64 12.76
CA ASN A 35 -11.41 -8.43 14.05
C ASN A 35 -11.66 -6.98 14.51
N PRO A 36 -12.48 -6.76 15.56
CA PRO A 36 -12.88 -5.42 15.98
C PRO A 36 -11.69 -4.56 16.46
N SER A 37 -10.57 -5.18 16.85
CA SER A 37 -9.34 -4.46 17.24
C SER A 37 -8.43 -4.08 16.06
N ARG A 38 -8.74 -4.53 14.84
CA ARG A 38 -7.97 -4.28 13.61
C ARG A 38 -8.91 -3.83 12.48
N THR A 39 -9.60 -2.71 12.66
CA THR A 39 -10.55 -2.18 11.65
C THR A 39 -9.97 -1.02 10.84
N ALA A 40 -8.93 -0.37 11.36
CA ALA A 40 -8.18 0.70 10.71
C ALA A 40 -6.91 1.05 11.51
N PHE A 41 -6.00 1.80 10.89
CA PHE A 41 -4.97 2.58 11.57
C PHE A 41 -4.99 4.02 11.07
N GLY A 42 -5.61 4.93 11.84
CA GLY A 42 -5.90 6.27 11.35
C GLY A 42 -6.84 6.21 10.15
N VAL A 43 -6.42 6.77 9.03
CA VAL A 43 -7.15 6.74 7.75
C VAL A 43 -6.90 5.49 6.90
N LEU A 44 -5.90 4.68 7.26
CA LEU A 44 -5.58 3.41 6.58
C LEU A 44 -6.62 2.35 6.96
N ARG A 45 -7.37 1.84 5.97
CA ARG A 45 -8.47 0.90 6.19
C ARG A 45 -8.17 -0.51 5.74
N VAL A 46 -7.51 -0.65 4.59
CA VAL A 46 -7.14 -1.93 4.01
C VAL A 46 -5.66 -1.86 3.67
N LEU A 47 -4.95 -2.92 4.01
CA LEU A 47 -3.60 -3.19 3.54
C LEU A 47 -3.51 -4.71 3.41
N ASN A 48 -3.50 -5.17 2.16
CA ASN A 48 -3.49 -6.57 1.80
C ASN A 48 -2.20 -6.86 1.02
N ASP A 49 -1.50 -7.91 1.44
CA ASP A 49 -0.33 -8.45 0.77
C ASP A 49 -0.77 -9.64 -0.09
N ASP A 50 -0.92 -9.41 -1.40
CA ASP A 50 -1.65 -10.29 -2.32
C ASP A 50 -0.74 -11.04 -3.29
N LEU A 51 -0.87 -12.37 -3.31
CA LEU A 51 -0.28 -13.27 -4.30
C LEU A 51 -1.37 -13.84 -5.19
N VAL A 52 -1.36 -13.46 -6.47
CA VAL A 52 -2.38 -13.79 -7.47
C VAL A 52 -1.77 -14.66 -8.57
N LYS A 53 -2.31 -15.87 -8.77
CA LYS A 53 -1.86 -16.80 -9.82
C LYS A 53 -2.09 -16.23 -11.21
N GLY A 54 -1.28 -16.68 -12.17
CA GLY A 54 -1.45 -16.36 -13.58
C GLY A 54 -2.85 -16.74 -14.10
N LYS A 55 -3.35 -15.94 -15.03
CA LYS A 55 -4.67 -16.07 -15.67
C LYS A 55 -5.84 -16.06 -14.67
N SER A 56 -5.72 -15.26 -13.61
CA SER A 56 -6.74 -15.11 -12.57
C SER A 56 -6.82 -13.67 -12.08
N GLY A 57 -7.63 -13.40 -11.05
CA GLY A 57 -7.71 -12.07 -10.45
C GLY A 57 -9.10 -11.71 -9.96
N PHE A 58 -9.22 -10.47 -9.51
CA PHE A 58 -10.46 -9.87 -9.06
C PHE A 58 -11.27 -9.39 -10.26
N GLY A 59 -12.38 -10.08 -10.54
CA GLY A 59 -13.33 -9.66 -11.58
C GLY A 59 -13.97 -8.30 -11.27
N LYS A 60 -14.83 -7.82 -12.17
CA LYS A 60 -15.47 -6.50 -12.03
C LYS A 60 -16.24 -6.38 -10.72
N HIS A 61 -15.89 -5.38 -9.91
CA HIS A 61 -16.55 -5.08 -8.64
C HIS A 61 -16.58 -3.56 -8.38
N PRO A 62 -17.61 -3.07 -7.65
CA PRO A 62 -17.77 -1.64 -7.39
C PRO A 62 -16.99 -1.18 -6.16
N HIS A 63 -16.52 0.06 -6.20
CA HIS A 63 -16.05 0.84 -5.06
C HIS A 63 -16.71 2.21 -5.01
N ARG A 64 -16.75 2.81 -3.81
CA ARG A 64 -17.25 4.17 -3.58
C ARG A 64 -16.53 4.80 -2.38
N ASP A 65 -16.31 6.11 -2.44
CA ASP A 65 -15.77 6.88 -1.31
C ASP A 65 -14.49 6.27 -0.69
N ALA A 66 -13.59 5.78 -1.54
CA ALA A 66 -12.33 5.14 -1.15
C ALA A 66 -11.18 5.58 -2.07
N GLU A 67 -10.00 5.80 -1.49
CA GLU A 67 -8.76 6.04 -2.20
C GLU A 67 -7.99 4.71 -2.25
N ILE A 68 -7.86 4.10 -3.42
CA ILE A 68 -7.31 2.76 -3.60
C ILE A 68 -6.01 2.88 -4.40
N PHE A 69 -4.95 2.25 -3.92
CA PHE A 69 -3.74 2.11 -4.70
C PHE A 69 -3.11 0.74 -4.53
N SER A 70 -2.41 0.31 -5.56
CA SER A 70 -1.69 -0.96 -5.59
C SER A 70 -0.22 -0.69 -5.93
N TYR A 71 0.70 -1.19 -5.11
CA TYR A 71 2.13 -1.20 -5.40
C TYR A 71 2.53 -2.59 -5.90
N VAL A 72 3.02 -2.69 -7.14
CA VAL A 72 3.41 -3.98 -7.73
C VAL A 72 4.80 -4.35 -7.24
N VAL A 73 4.88 -5.45 -6.49
CA VAL A 73 6.12 -5.99 -5.93
C VAL A 73 6.78 -6.88 -6.96
N ASP A 74 6.04 -7.79 -7.57
CA ASP A 74 6.55 -8.69 -8.61
C ASP A 74 5.47 -9.10 -9.61
N GLY A 75 5.88 -9.54 -10.81
CA GLY A 75 4.97 -9.91 -11.88
C GLY A 75 4.27 -8.72 -12.53
N ARG A 76 3.02 -8.93 -12.98
CA ARG A 76 2.22 -7.92 -13.69
C ARG A 76 0.77 -7.86 -13.19
N LEU A 77 0.31 -6.65 -12.90
CA LEU A 77 -1.07 -6.34 -12.52
C LEU A 77 -1.77 -5.62 -13.66
N THR A 78 -2.81 -6.21 -14.24
CA THR A 78 -3.70 -5.56 -15.19
C THR A 78 -4.87 -4.90 -14.47
N HIS A 79 -5.01 -3.58 -14.63
CA HIS A 79 -6.18 -2.83 -14.17
C HIS A 79 -7.11 -2.55 -15.34
N GLN A 80 -8.42 -2.63 -15.10
CA GLN A 80 -9.46 -2.10 -16.01
C GLN A 80 -10.58 -1.47 -15.21
N ASP A 81 -11.13 -0.33 -15.66
CA ASP A 81 -12.25 0.32 -14.98
C ASP A 81 -13.35 0.87 -15.90
N SER A 82 -14.44 1.32 -15.27
CA SER A 82 -15.60 1.92 -15.93
C SER A 82 -15.37 3.33 -16.48
N LEU A 83 -14.22 3.96 -16.20
CA LEU A 83 -13.82 5.23 -16.82
C LEU A 83 -13.13 5.01 -18.17
N GLY A 84 -12.85 3.75 -18.52
CA GLY A 84 -12.20 3.34 -19.76
C GLY A 84 -10.69 3.16 -19.63
N ASN A 85 -10.12 3.23 -18.42
CA ASN A 85 -8.69 2.96 -18.23
C ASN A 85 -8.44 1.46 -18.33
N SER A 86 -7.33 1.10 -18.97
CA SER A 86 -6.84 -0.27 -19.06
C SER A 86 -5.32 -0.26 -19.20
N GLU A 87 -4.61 -0.88 -18.27
CA GLU A 87 -3.15 -0.93 -18.30
C GLU A 87 -2.63 -2.15 -17.55
N ALA A 88 -1.42 -2.58 -17.91
CA ALA A 88 -0.72 -3.66 -17.23
C ALA A 88 0.61 -3.15 -16.67
N LEU A 89 0.72 -3.17 -15.35
CA LEU A 89 1.80 -2.57 -14.57
C LEU A 89 2.75 -3.63 -14.03
N GLY A 90 4.05 -3.35 -14.03
CA GLY A 90 5.08 -4.26 -13.54
C GLY A 90 5.71 -3.81 -12.22
N ARG A 91 6.71 -4.56 -11.75
CA ARG A 91 7.46 -4.27 -10.51
C ARG A 91 7.84 -2.79 -10.38
N GLY A 92 7.57 -2.22 -9.22
CA GLY A 92 7.87 -0.82 -8.90
C GLY A 92 6.85 0.19 -9.43
N ALA A 93 5.80 -0.26 -10.11
CA ALA A 93 4.69 0.59 -10.48
C ALA A 93 3.72 0.81 -9.32
N VAL A 94 3.08 1.97 -9.35
CA VAL A 94 1.92 2.29 -8.52
C VAL A 94 0.73 2.53 -9.43
N GLN A 95 -0.35 1.81 -9.16
CA GLN A 95 -1.68 2.11 -9.66
C GLN A 95 -2.44 2.88 -8.59
N TYR A 96 -3.25 3.86 -8.97
CA TYR A 96 -4.12 4.60 -8.07
C TYR A 96 -5.50 4.86 -8.69
N MET A 97 -6.51 4.84 -7.83
CA MET A 97 -7.88 5.17 -8.14
C MET A 97 -8.56 5.87 -6.96
N SER A 98 -9.15 7.05 -7.18
CA SER A 98 -10.24 7.53 -6.29
C SER A 98 -11.54 6.96 -6.80
N ALA A 99 -12.22 6.18 -5.96
CA ALA A 99 -13.53 5.65 -6.31
C ALA A 99 -14.61 6.75 -6.34
N GLY A 100 -14.45 7.82 -5.54
CA GLY A 100 -15.34 8.98 -5.55
C GLY A 100 -16.83 8.62 -5.47
N THR A 101 -17.63 9.17 -6.38
CA THR A 101 -19.06 8.88 -6.51
C THR A 101 -19.39 7.45 -6.91
N GLY A 102 -18.41 6.70 -7.42
CA GLY A 102 -18.50 5.28 -7.77
C GLY A 102 -17.62 4.93 -8.97
N VAL A 103 -16.90 3.80 -8.88
CA VAL A 103 -16.17 3.17 -10.00
C VAL A 103 -16.40 1.66 -9.95
N VAL A 104 -16.53 1.02 -11.11
CA VAL A 104 -16.43 -0.44 -11.23
C VAL A 104 -15.10 -0.77 -11.87
N HIS A 105 -14.33 -1.64 -11.25
CA HIS A 105 -13.00 -2.02 -11.74
C HIS A 105 -12.70 -3.51 -11.57
N SER A 106 -11.65 -3.97 -12.23
CA SER A 106 -11.09 -5.32 -12.10
C SER A 106 -9.57 -5.26 -12.05
N GLU A 107 -8.99 -6.18 -11.30
CA GLU A 107 -7.56 -6.31 -11.07
C GLU A 107 -7.16 -7.74 -11.41
N LEU A 108 -6.57 -7.92 -12.58
CA LEU A 108 -6.29 -9.22 -13.18
C LEU A 108 -4.79 -9.46 -13.26
N ASN A 109 -4.40 -10.72 -13.15
CA ASN A 109 -3.09 -11.18 -13.58
C ASN A 109 -3.28 -11.92 -14.92
N ASP A 110 -3.16 -11.17 -16.02
CA ASP A 110 -3.26 -11.73 -17.37
C ASP A 110 -1.99 -12.49 -17.78
N ALA A 111 -0.92 -12.46 -16.99
CA ALA A 111 0.31 -13.18 -17.25
C ALA A 111 0.18 -14.67 -16.86
N ALA A 112 1.18 -15.49 -17.17
CA ALA A 112 1.22 -16.89 -16.75
C ALA A 112 1.86 -17.05 -15.36
N GLU A 113 2.76 -16.13 -15.03
CA GLU A 113 3.52 -16.05 -13.80
C GLU A 113 2.64 -15.55 -12.63
N MET A 114 3.13 -15.71 -11.40
CA MET A 114 2.49 -15.12 -10.23
C MET A 114 2.63 -13.59 -10.27
N CYS A 115 1.61 -12.87 -9.78
CA CYS A 115 1.70 -11.45 -9.48
C CYS A 115 1.67 -11.25 -7.97
N HIS A 116 2.59 -10.44 -7.47
CA HIS A 116 2.66 -10.02 -6.06
C HIS A 116 2.47 -8.51 -5.99
N PHE A 117 1.45 -8.06 -5.28
CA PHE A 117 1.22 -6.63 -5.07
C PHE A 117 0.64 -6.35 -3.67
N VAL A 118 0.81 -5.11 -3.21
CA VAL A 118 0.20 -4.65 -1.97
C VAL A 118 -0.97 -3.74 -2.31
N GLN A 119 -2.19 -4.17 -2.00
CA GLN A 119 -3.40 -3.38 -2.17
C GLN A 119 -3.70 -2.58 -0.91
N THR A 120 -3.86 -1.26 -1.07
CA THR A 120 -4.05 -0.33 0.05
C THR A 120 -5.25 0.56 -0.16
N TRP A 121 -6.12 0.66 0.86
CA TRP A 121 -7.26 1.58 0.85
C TRP A 121 -7.14 2.62 1.96
N ILE A 122 -7.27 3.88 1.57
CA ILE A 122 -7.29 5.05 2.44
C ILE A 122 -8.70 5.65 2.44
N THR A 123 -9.17 6.06 3.62
CA THR A 123 -10.42 6.83 3.73
C THR A 123 -10.17 8.23 3.18
N PRO A 124 -10.96 8.75 2.21
CA PRO A 124 -10.81 10.12 1.74
C PRO A 124 -11.19 11.12 2.83
N ASP A 125 -10.74 12.38 2.69
CA ASP A 125 -11.04 13.48 3.60
C ASP A 125 -12.53 13.86 3.62
N ARG A 126 -13.23 13.64 2.50
CA ARG A 126 -14.67 13.76 2.36
C ARG A 126 -15.21 12.74 1.37
N ARG A 127 -16.53 12.53 1.43
CA ARG A 127 -17.26 11.71 0.46
C ARG A 127 -17.54 12.49 -0.82
N GLY A 128 -17.85 11.76 -1.89
CA GLY A 128 -18.32 12.32 -3.16
C GLY A 128 -17.26 13.13 -3.90
N HIS A 129 -16.00 12.70 -3.84
CA HIS A 129 -15.00 13.16 -4.81
C HIS A 129 -15.36 12.69 -6.22
N ALA A 130 -14.84 13.36 -7.24
CA ALA A 130 -14.93 12.86 -8.60
C ALA A 130 -14.06 11.59 -8.74
N PRO A 131 -14.55 10.53 -9.39
CA PRO A 131 -13.71 9.41 -9.75
C PRO A 131 -12.47 9.85 -10.52
N GLN A 132 -11.31 9.31 -10.17
CA GLN A 132 -10.07 9.58 -10.89
C GLN A 132 -9.18 8.35 -10.89
N TYR A 133 -8.29 8.29 -11.87
CA TYR A 133 -7.34 7.21 -12.06
C TYR A 133 -5.96 7.80 -12.39
N GLY A 134 -4.91 7.12 -11.96
CA GLY A 134 -3.55 7.44 -12.37
C GLY A 134 -2.61 6.29 -12.08
N SER A 135 -1.47 6.28 -12.76
CA SER A 135 -0.42 5.30 -12.54
C SER A 135 0.96 5.91 -12.78
N ALA A 136 1.96 5.32 -12.16
CA ALA A 136 3.36 5.74 -12.32
C ALA A 136 4.28 4.51 -12.24
N GLN A 137 5.26 4.45 -13.12
CA GLN A 137 6.32 3.44 -13.10
C GLN A 137 7.61 4.06 -12.58
N PHE A 138 8.17 3.49 -11.51
CA PHE A 138 9.46 3.92 -10.96
C PHE A 138 10.57 2.93 -11.33
N ALA A 139 11.73 3.46 -11.68
CA ALA A 139 12.92 2.65 -11.95
C ALA A 139 13.48 2.10 -10.62
N PRO A 140 14.18 0.94 -10.64
CA PRO A 140 14.81 0.39 -9.43
C PRO A 140 15.73 1.38 -8.70
N GLY A 141 16.46 2.21 -9.46
CA GLY A 141 17.35 3.24 -8.91
C GLY A 141 16.64 4.34 -8.12
N ASP A 142 15.36 4.60 -8.39
CA ASP A 142 14.60 5.69 -7.76
C ASP A 142 14.31 5.40 -6.28
N ARG A 143 14.23 4.12 -5.91
CA ARG A 143 13.90 3.66 -4.55
C ARG A 143 15.05 2.93 -3.86
N ARG A 144 16.20 2.77 -4.52
CA ARG A 144 17.36 2.08 -3.93
C ARG A 144 18.02 2.97 -2.87
N ASN A 145 18.12 2.45 -1.65
CA ASN A 145 18.73 3.11 -0.49
C ASN A 145 18.21 4.53 -0.26
N ARG A 146 16.91 4.77 -0.49
CA ARG A 146 16.23 6.04 -0.20
C ARG A 146 14.72 5.84 -0.08
N LEU A 147 14.08 6.72 0.69
CA LEU A 147 12.62 6.80 0.77
C LEU A 147 12.09 7.61 -0.43
N LEU A 148 11.62 6.90 -1.45
CA LEU A 148 10.96 7.48 -2.63
C LEU A 148 9.51 7.80 -2.32
N HIS A 149 9.09 9.04 -2.56
CA HIS A 149 7.72 9.51 -2.37
C HIS A 149 6.84 9.15 -3.55
N ILE A 150 6.13 8.03 -3.49
CA ILE A 150 5.39 7.49 -4.63
C ILE A 150 3.98 8.07 -4.79
N LEU A 151 3.32 8.43 -3.68
CA LEU A 151 2.02 9.10 -3.69
C LEU A 151 1.95 10.16 -2.60
N GLY A 152 1.53 11.37 -2.95
CA GLY A 152 1.16 12.41 -2.02
C GLY A 152 -0.34 12.61 -1.98
N GLY A 153 -0.84 13.25 -0.94
CA GLY A 153 -2.22 13.69 -0.86
C GLY A 153 -2.32 15.17 -0.52
N THR A 154 -3.42 15.60 0.11
CA THR A 154 -3.76 17.02 0.27
C THR A 154 -2.78 17.83 1.13
N GLY A 155 -1.97 17.15 1.95
CA GLY A 155 -0.90 17.76 2.72
C GLY A 155 0.43 17.88 1.97
N ALA A 156 1.36 18.63 2.55
CA ALA A 156 2.70 18.76 2.00
C ALA A 156 3.49 17.43 2.13
N ALA A 157 4.28 17.13 1.11
CA ALA A 157 5.30 16.09 1.21
C ALA A 157 6.32 16.44 2.31
N PRO A 158 6.81 15.48 3.10
CA PRO A 158 7.86 15.74 4.07
C PRO A 158 9.14 16.27 3.40
N ALA A 159 9.82 17.23 4.02
CA ALA A 159 11.01 17.85 3.45
C ALA A 159 12.18 16.88 3.20
N TRP A 160 12.21 15.74 3.90
CA TRP A 160 13.21 14.69 3.73
C TRP A 160 12.91 13.73 2.57
N ALA A 161 11.70 13.80 2.00
CA ALA A 161 11.25 12.85 1.00
C ALA A 161 11.81 13.17 -0.39
N VAL A 162 12.22 12.14 -1.12
CA VAL A 162 12.61 12.28 -2.52
C VAL A 162 11.35 12.31 -3.37
N SER A 163 11.01 13.47 -3.92
CA SER A 163 9.83 13.63 -4.78
C SER A 163 9.93 12.75 -6.03
N SER A 164 8.88 12.00 -6.33
CA SER A 164 8.82 11.15 -7.52
C SER A 164 8.28 11.85 -8.77
N GLY A 165 7.58 12.97 -8.61
CA GLY A 165 6.91 13.65 -9.71
C GLY A 165 5.75 12.86 -10.35
N SER A 166 5.18 11.86 -9.65
CA SER A 166 4.09 11.02 -10.21
C SER A 166 2.87 11.82 -10.66
N GLY A 167 2.63 13.00 -10.07
CA GLY A 167 1.45 13.82 -10.34
C GLY A 167 0.15 13.22 -9.79
N ILE A 168 0.24 12.04 -9.14
CA ILE A 168 -0.90 11.35 -8.55
C ILE A 168 -1.17 11.93 -7.16
N HIS A 169 -2.43 12.25 -6.90
CA HIS A 169 -2.85 12.91 -5.67
C HIS A 169 -3.99 12.16 -4.97
N LEU A 170 -3.73 11.70 -3.76
CA LEU A 170 -4.71 11.11 -2.86
C LEU A 170 -5.61 12.21 -2.27
N GLN A 171 -6.91 11.95 -2.20
CA GLN A 171 -7.88 12.85 -1.57
C GLN A 171 -7.88 12.70 -0.03
N GLN A 172 -6.70 12.70 0.58
CA GLN A 172 -6.49 12.60 2.02
C GLN A 172 -5.10 13.12 2.40
N ASP A 173 -4.91 13.62 3.62
CA ASP A 173 -3.59 14.09 4.10
C ASP A 173 -2.64 12.93 4.46
N VAL A 174 -2.12 12.26 3.44
CA VAL A 174 -1.22 11.11 3.54
C VAL A 174 -0.03 11.26 2.59
N ASN A 175 1.07 10.59 2.94
CA ASN A 175 2.22 10.43 2.07
C ASN A 175 2.61 8.96 2.07
N VAL A 176 2.87 8.40 0.89
CA VAL A 176 3.24 7.00 0.69
C VAL A 176 4.66 6.95 0.18
N MET A 177 5.50 6.18 0.86
CA MET A 177 6.92 6.04 0.57
C MET A 177 7.26 4.58 0.29
N VAL A 178 8.26 4.35 -0.56
CA VAL A 178 8.86 3.02 -0.76
C VAL A 178 10.39 3.11 -0.74
N CYS A 179 11.04 2.04 -0.29
CA CYS A 179 12.49 1.90 -0.31
C CYS A 179 12.86 0.44 -0.55
N GLU A 180 13.82 0.20 -1.42
CA GLU A 180 14.58 -1.06 -1.50
C GLU A 180 15.96 -0.79 -0.89
N ALA A 181 16.24 -1.39 0.27
CA ALA A 181 17.47 -1.14 1.02
C ALA A 181 18.45 -2.31 0.89
N ASP A 182 19.73 -1.98 0.70
CA ASP A 182 20.83 -2.92 0.91
C ASP A 182 20.95 -3.24 2.42
N ALA A 183 21.51 -4.40 2.76
CA ALA A 183 21.51 -4.93 4.14
C ALA A 183 22.09 -3.98 5.21
N SER A 184 23.04 -3.10 4.84
CA SER A 184 23.66 -2.13 5.74
C SER A 184 23.12 -0.70 5.60
N ALA A 185 22.17 -0.47 4.68
CA ALA A 185 21.60 0.85 4.47
C ALA A 185 20.58 1.17 5.57
N ALA A 186 20.63 2.39 6.09
CA ALA A 186 19.65 2.92 7.02
C ALA A 186 18.96 4.12 6.40
N GLN A 187 17.64 4.22 6.61
CA GLN A 187 16.86 5.37 6.19
C GLN A 187 16.33 6.09 7.41
N ALA A 188 16.49 7.41 7.41
CA ALA A 188 15.93 8.28 8.43
C ALA A 188 14.66 8.94 7.90
N PHE A 189 13.64 9.01 8.74
CA PHE A 189 12.48 9.85 8.51
C PHE A 189 12.08 10.53 9.81
N ALA A 190 11.48 11.71 9.69
CA ALA A 190 10.88 12.41 10.82
C ALA A 190 9.37 12.27 10.77
N LEU A 191 8.77 11.80 11.87
CA LEU A 191 7.32 11.81 12.06
C LEU A 191 6.92 13.10 12.75
N GLY A 192 6.22 13.98 12.03
CA GLY A 192 5.76 15.25 12.57
C GLY A 192 4.69 15.10 13.67
N PRO A 193 4.45 16.12 14.49
CA PRO A 193 3.42 16.09 15.52
C PRO A 193 2.04 15.74 14.97
N GLY A 194 1.33 14.83 15.63
CA GLY A 194 -0.01 14.40 15.20
C GLY A 194 -0.03 13.48 13.97
N ARG A 195 1.14 13.12 13.41
CA ARG A 195 1.25 12.15 12.32
C ARG A 195 1.36 10.73 12.85
N GLN A 196 0.97 9.80 11.99
CA GLN A 196 1.09 8.37 12.21
C GLN A 196 1.89 7.76 11.07
N ALA A 197 2.63 6.69 11.34
CA ALA A 197 3.35 5.93 10.32
C ALA A 197 2.98 4.44 10.41
N TYR A 198 2.83 3.81 9.25
CA TYR A 198 2.61 2.38 9.11
C TYR A 198 3.63 1.85 8.10
N LEU A 199 4.60 1.08 8.58
CA LEU A 199 5.71 0.56 7.79
C LEU A 199 5.52 -0.94 7.59
N LEU A 200 5.42 -1.35 6.33
CA LEU A 200 5.36 -2.75 5.91
C LEU A 200 6.72 -3.19 5.35
N THR A 201 7.29 -4.25 5.91
CA THR A 201 8.40 -4.96 5.27
C THR A 201 7.82 -6.00 4.32
N ILE A 202 7.86 -5.73 3.02
CA ILE A 202 7.31 -6.59 1.97
C ILE A 202 8.24 -7.77 1.69
N GLU A 203 9.52 -7.48 1.46
CA GLU A 203 10.57 -8.45 1.19
C GLU A 203 11.73 -8.25 2.19
N GLY A 204 12.39 -9.33 2.58
CA GLY A 204 13.53 -9.28 3.50
C GLY A 204 13.13 -9.06 4.97
N SER A 205 13.98 -8.34 5.70
CA SER A 205 13.78 -8.10 7.13
C SER A 205 14.35 -6.75 7.55
N LEU A 206 13.81 -6.19 8.63
CA LEU A 206 14.30 -4.97 9.27
C LEU A 206 14.90 -5.34 10.62
N GLU A 207 16.22 -5.19 10.79
CA GLU A 207 16.90 -5.62 12.02
C GLU A 207 16.57 -4.72 13.21
N LYS A 208 16.53 -3.41 13.01
CA LYS A 208 16.37 -2.43 14.09
C LYS A 208 15.74 -1.14 13.60
N MET A 209 15.02 -0.48 14.49
CA MET A 209 14.59 0.90 14.34
C MET A 209 15.12 1.68 15.54
N THR A 210 16.04 2.61 15.30
CA THR A 210 16.63 3.41 16.38
C THR A 210 15.54 4.20 17.12
N GLY A 211 15.55 4.15 18.45
CA GLY A 211 14.54 4.80 19.31
C GLY A 211 13.50 3.84 19.91
N HIS A 212 13.36 2.62 19.39
CA HIS A 212 12.45 1.60 19.93
C HIS A 212 13.02 0.18 19.73
N PRO A 213 13.12 -0.67 20.76
CA PRO A 213 13.53 -2.06 20.56
C PRO A 213 12.50 -2.77 19.67
N MET A 214 12.99 -3.53 18.70
CA MET A 214 12.17 -4.40 17.85
C MET A 214 12.79 -5.80 17.86
N ASP A 215 11.93 -6.82 17.80
CA ASP A 215 12.38 -8.16 17.47
C ASP A 215 12.74 -8.20 15.98
N THR A 216 13.90 -8.77 15.66
CA THR A 216 14.48 -8.91 14.32
C THR A 216 13.69 -9.89 13.44
N ALA A 217 12.43 -9.58 13.12
CA ALA A 217 11.57 -10.44 12.33
C ALA A 217 10.85 -9.66 11.22
N PRO A 218 10.56 -10.30 10.07
CA PRO A 218 9.65 -9.75 9.06
C PRO A 218 8.30 -9.39 9.67
N GLY A 219 7.75 -8.25 9.28
CA GLY A 219 6.52 -7.78 9.87
C GLY A 219 6.27 -6.31 9.57
N THR A 220 5.50 -5.69 10.44
CA THR A 220 4.98 -4.35 10.23
C THR A 220 5.05 -3.54 11.49
N LEU A 221 5.33 -2.25 11.34
CA LEU A 221 5.42 -1.31 12.44
C LEU A 221 4.32 -0.27 12.33
N ALA A 222 3.58 -0.09 13.41
CA ALA A 222 2.60 0.97 13.55
C ALA A 222 3.11 1.97 14.60
N MET A 223 3.25 3.24 14.22
CA MET A 223 3.86 4.30 15.03
C MET A 223 2.92 5.51 15.11
N LYS A 224 2.81 6.12 16.30
CA LYS A 224 2.09 7.37 16.50
C LYS A 224 3.00 8.40 17.18
N GLY A 225 3.14 9.58 16.57
CA GLY A 225 3.90 10.73 17.09
C GLY A 225 3.05 11.75 17.81
#